data_AF-A0AAU2PP53-F1
#
_entry.id   AF-A0AAU2PP53-F1
#
_cell.length_a   1.000
_cell.length_b   1.000
_cell.length_c   1.000
_cell.angle_alpha   90.00
_cell.angle_beta   90.00
_cell.angle_gamma   90.00
#
_symmetry.space_group_name_H-M   'P 1'
#
loop_
_entity.id
_entity.type
_entity.pdbx_description
1 polymer ?
#
loop_
_entity_poly.entity_id
_entity_poly.type
_entity_poly.pdbx_seq_one_letter_code
_entity_poly.pdbx_strand_id
1 'polypeptide(L)' 'MRCSACGWIDKNSRKSQAEFVCSSCGFTCNADENAAMNVAVGQGGIPRPRSSAGTGGVTAATGRSSAREPQPSWVGIPLF' A
#
# COMPACT_ATOMS: atom_id res chain seq x y z
N MET A 1 -5.10 8.05 -9.87
CA MET A 1 -5.56 7.09 -8.84
C MET A 1 -7.05 6.85 -8.98
N ARG A 2 -7.55 5.70 -8.50
CA ARG A 2 -8.98 5.35 -8.50
C ARG A 2 -9.73 6.21 -7.48
N CYS A 3 -10.91 6.71 -7.81
CA CYS A 3 -11.81 7.36 -6.85
C CYS A 3 -12.55 6.29 -6.04
N SER A 4 -12.51 6.37 -4.71
CA SER A 4 -13.26 5.46 -3.84
C SER A 4 -14.78 5.61 -3.95
N ALA A 5 -15.28 6.81 -4.30
CA ALA A 5 -16.70 7.09 -4.39
C ALA A 5 -17.36 6.60 -5.69
N CYS A 6 -16.73 6.83 -6.85
CA CYS A 6 -17.31 6.49 -8.16
C CYS A 6 -16.52 5.44 -8.95
N GLY A 7 -15.31 5.07 -8.52
CA GLY A 7 -14.46 4.11 -9.22
C GLY A 7 -13.70 4.63 -10.44
N TRP A 8 -13.90 5.90 -10.85
CA TRP A 8 -13.16 6.53 -11.96
C TRP A 8 -11.64 6.53 -11.71
N ILE A 9 -10.86 6.23 -12.73
CA ILE A 9 -9.39 6.16 -12.64
C ILE A 9 -8.79 7.25 -13.52
N ASP A 10 -8.21 8.26 -12.89
CA ASP A 10 -7.50 9.33 -13.59
C ASP A 10 -6.19 9.67 -12.87
N LYS A 11 -5.12 9.85 -13.65
CA LYS A 11 -3.77 10.14 -13.14
C LYS A 11 -3.70 11.52 -12.50
N ASN A 12 -4.47 12.47 -13.01
CA ASN A 12 -4.47 13.87 -12.58
C ASN A 12 -5.40 14.16 -11.39
N SER A 13 -6.08 13.13 -10.88
CA SER A 13 -6.96 13.29 -9.72
C SER A 13 -6.21 13.46 -8.40
N ARG A 14 -4.93 13.07 -8.30
CA ARG A 14 -4.05 13.44 -7.18
C ARG A 14 -3.44 14.81 -7.47
N LYS A 15 -3.81 15.85 -6.72
CA LYS A 15 -3.31 17.22 -6.92
C LYS A 15 -2.01 17.47 -6.17
N SER A 16 -1.88 16.90 -4.98
CA SER A 16 -0.67 16.95 -4.16
C SER A 16 -0.52 15.67 -3.33
N GLN A 17 0.50 15.61 -2.48
CA GLN A 17 0.65 14.48 -1.54
C GLN A 17 -0.59 14.33 -0.65
N ALA A 18 -1.20 15.44 -0.22
CA ALA A 18 -2.35 15.43 0.69
C ALA A 18 -3.69 15.66 -0.01
N GLU A 19 -3.72 16.13 -1.26
CA GLU A 19 -4.98 16.55 -1.92
C GLU A 19 -5.38 15.60 -3.05
N PHE A 20 -6.63 15.15 -3.00
CA PHE A 20 -7.29 14.39 -4.06
C PHE A 20 -8.59 15.07 -4.50
N VAL A 21 -8.80 15.16 -5.82
CA VAL A 21 -10.02 15.66 -6.46
C VAL A 21 -10.34 14.76 -7.66
N CYS A 22 -11.47 14.06 -7.61
CA CYS A 22 -11.92 13.24 -8.73
C CYS A 22 -12.40 14.12 -9.89
N SER A 23 -11.84 13.91 -11.09
CA SER A 23 -12.24 14.61 -12.32
C SER A 23 -13.62 14.23 -12.87
N SER A 24 -14.19 13.10 -12.42
CA SER A 24 -15.48 12.60 -12.90
C SER A 24 -16.65 13.01 -12.00
N CYS A 25 -16.53 12.84 -10.68
CA CYS A 25 -17.61 13.13 -9.73
C CYS A 25 -17.37 14.33 -8.81
N GLY A 26 -16.20 14.96 -8.88
CA GLY A 26 -15.85 16.11 -8.03
C GLY A 26 -15.56 15.76 -6.57
N PHE A 27 -15.54 14.48 -6.19
CA PHE A 27 -15.22 14.05 -4.83
C PHE A 27 -13.82 14.53 -4.39
N THR A 28 -13.76 15.16 -3.23
CA THR A 28 -12.53 15.69 -2.63
C THR A 28 -12.28 15.06 -1.26
N CYS A 29 -11.03 14.72 -0.99
CA CYS A 29 -10.58 14.21 0.30
C CYS A 29 -9.05 14.20 0.37
N ASN A 30 -8.49 13.70 1.47
CA ASN A 30 -7.06 13.47 1.52
C ASN A 30 -6.65 12.33 0.56
N ALA A 31 -5.57 12.52 -0.19
CA ALA A 31 -5.09 11.49 -1.12
C ALA A 31 -4.75 10.16 -0.42
N ASP A 32 -4.20 10.21 0.79
CA ASP A 32 -3.84 9.00 1.55
C ASP A 32 -5.10 8.31 2.11
N GLU A 33 -6.15 9.06 2.45
CA GLU A 33 -7.47 8.50 2.82
C GLU A 33 -8.14 7.80 1.62
N ASN A 34 -8.14 8.42 0.44
CA ASN A 34 -8.66 7.76 -0.76
C ASN A 34 -7.86 6.50 -1.10
N ALA A 35 -6.54 6.51 -0.88
CA ALA A 35 -5.72 5.32 -1.05
C ALA A 35 -6.11 4.21 -0.05
N ALA A 36 -6.29 4.55 1.23
CA ALA A 36 -6.74 3.60 2.25
C ALA A 36 -8.11 2.99 1.92
N MET A 37 -9.06 3.81 1.47
CA MET A 37 -10.37 3.32 1.02
C MET A 37 -10.26 2.36 -0.17
N ASN A 38 -9.43 2.68 -1.17
CA ASN A 38 -9.22 1.77 -2.31
C ASN A 38 -8.56 0.45 -1.90
N VAL A 39 -7.63 0.48 -0.93
CA VAL A 39 -7.01 -0.72 -0.37
C VAL A 39 -8.06 -1.56 0.35
N ALA A 40 -8.92 -0.95 1.18
CA ALA A 40 -9.99 -1.66 1.87
C ALA A 40 -10.97 -2.34 0.89
N VAL A 41 -11.31 -1.68 -0.22
CA VAL A 41 -12.15 -2.26 -1.28
C VAL A 41 -11.43 -3.39 -2.01
N GLY A 42 -10.13 -3.25 -2.30
CA GLY A 42 -9.34 -4.26 -3.03
C GLY A 42 -8.91 -5.47 -2.21
N GLN A 43 -8.96 -5.40 -0.88
CA GLN A 43 -8.62 -6.51 0.03
C GLN A 43 -9.71 -7.58 0.13
N GLY A 44 -10.90 -7.34 -0.42
CA GLY A 44 -12.07 -8.20 -0.27
C GLY A 44 -12.11 -9.48 -1.11
N GLY A 45 -11.12 -9.80 -1.97
CA GLY A 45 -11.35 -10.93 -2.88
C GLY A 45 -10.29 -11.33 -3.89
N ILE A 46 -9.00 -11.25 -3.55
CA ILE A 46 -8.00 -12.00 -4.32
C ILE A 46 -7.55 -13.15 -3.42
N PRO A 47 -8.02 -14.39 -3.65
CA PRO A 47 -7.32 -15.54 -3.10
C PRO A 47 -5.91 -15.41 -3.66
N ARG A 48 -4.94 -15.09 -2.78
CA ARG A 48 -3.55 -15.33 -3.13
C ARG A 48 -3.52 -16.81 -3.50
N PRO A 49 -3.19 -17.20 -4.75
CA PRO A 49 -2.99 -18.59 -5.02
C PRO A 49 -1.92 -19.04 -4.03
N ARG A 50 -2.29 -19.90 -3.07
CA ARG A 50 -1.29 -20.72 -2.40
C ARG A 50 -0.66 -21.46 -3.55
N SER A 51 0.56 -21.06 -3.94
CA SER A 51 1.33 -21.79 -4.94
C SER A 51 1.25 -23.26 -4.55
N SER A 52 0.53 -24.06 -5.33
CA SER A 52 0.52 -25.50 -5.16
C SER A 52 1.99 -25.91 -5.15
N ALA A 53 2.45 -26.48 -4.05
CA ALA A 53 3.83 -26.89 -3.88
C ALA A 53 4.21 -27.81 -5.05
N GLY A 54 4.92 -27.24 -6.02
CA GLY A 54 5.53 -27.99 -7.10
C GLY A 54 6.83 -28.58 -6.58
N THR A 55 6.90 -29.91 -6.55
CA THR A 55 8.14 -30.63 -6.27
C THR A 55 9.14 -30.32 -7.38
N GLY A 56 10.17 -29.51 -7.12
CA GLY A 56 11.27 -29.33 -8.07
C GLY A 56 12.04 -28.03 -7.93
N GLY A 57 13.08 -28.03 -7.10
CA GLY A 57 14.04 -26.93 -7.03
C GLY A 57 15.10 -27.16 -5.96
N VAL A 58 16.09 -28.02 -6.24
CA VAL A 58 17.33 -28.04 -5.45
C VAL A 58 18.20 -26.86 -5.87
N THR A 59 17.83 -25.67 -5.39
CA THR A 59 18.82 -24.61 -5.22
C THR A 59 18.74 -24.22 -3.76
N ALA A 60 19.75 -24.63 -3.00
CA ALA A 60 19.93 -24.19 -1.63
C ALA A 60 19.86 -22.66 -1.62
N ALA A 61 18.85 -22.12 -0.97
CA ALA A 61 18.77 -20.70 -0.69
C ALA A 61 19.91 -20.38 0.28
N THR A 62 21.10 -20.07 -0.25
CA THR A 62 22.13 -19.37 0.51
C THR A 62 21.50 -18.08 1.01
N GLY A 63 21.43 -17.97 2.34
CA GLY A 63 20.55 -17.07 3.06
C GLY A 63 20.55 -15.65 2.51
N ARG A 64 19.36 -15.13 2.25
CA ARG A 64 19.17 -13.71 2.01
C ARG A 64 19.41 -13.02 3.35
N SER A 65 20.60 -12.47 3.54
CA SER A 65 20.93 -11.68 4.72
C SER A 65 19.87 -10.58 4.83
N SER A 66 19.02 -10.67 5.84
CA SER A 66 18.05 -9.63 6.14
C SER A 66 18.85 -8.48 6.73
N ALA A 67 19.36 -7.60 5.88
CA ALA A 67 19.99 -6.34 6.27
C ALA A 67 18.93 -5.34 6.77
N ARG A 68 18.00 -5.80 7.61
CA ARG A 68 17.07 -4.91 8.28
C ARG A 68 17.86 -4.23 9.38
N GLU A 69 17.99 -2.91 9.30
CA GLU A 69 18.60 -2.14 10.36
C GLU A 69 17.94 -2.50 11.71
N PRO A 70 18.74 -2.74 12.77
CA PRO A 70 18.20 -2.97 14.09
C PRO A 70 17.33 -1.77 14.47
N GLN A 71 16.13 -2.06 14.97
CA GLN A 71 15.22 -0.99 15.39
C GLN A 71 15.93 -0.18 16.49
N PRO A 72 15.99 1.16 16.38
CA PRO A 72 16.61 1.96 17.42
C PRO A 72 15.86 1.73 18.73
N SER A 73 16.60 1.52 19.82
CA SER A 73 15.99 1.55 21.15
C SER A 73 15.43 2.95 21.38
N TRP A 74 14.19 3.01 21.85
CA TRP A 74 13.50 4.25 22.13
C TRP A 74 14.19 4.93 23.33
N VAL A 75 15.18 5.79 23.06
CA VAL A 75 15.72 6.69 24.08
C VAL A 75 14.73 7.82 24.22
N GLY A 76 14.06 7.88 25.37
CA GLY A 76 13.02 8.87 25.65
C GLY A 76 13.51 10.29 25.33
N ILE A 77 12.69 11.03 24.59
CA ILE A 77 12.93 12.44 24.28
C ILE A 77 12.87 13.19 25.61
N PRO A 78 13.95 13.87 26.06
CA PRO A 78 13.87 14.69 27.27
C PRO A 78 12.91 15.85 27.01
N LEU A 79 11.85 15.90 27.79
CA LEU A 79 10.94 17.04 27.87
C LEU A 79 11.63 18.12 28.70
N PHE A 80 12.28 19.06 28.02
CA PHE A 80 12.60 20.38 28.57
C PHE A 80 11.78 21.43 27.84
#